data_AF-A0A9P7DRB5-F1
#
_entry.id   AF-A0A9P7DRB5-F1
#
_cell.length_a   1.000
_cell.length_b   1.000
_cell.length_c   1.000
_cell.angle_alpha   90.00
_cell.angle_beta   90.00
_cell.angle_gamma   90.00
#
_symmetry.space_group_name_H-M   'P 1'
#
loop_
_entity.id
_entity.type
_entity.pdbx_description
1 polymer ?
#
loop_
_entity_poly.entity_id
_entity_poly.type
_entity_poly.pdbx_seq_one_letter_code
_entity_poly.pdbx_strand_id
1 'polypeptide(L)'
;MTVHLLTRWILFYSDGKKAMAAADNGPSGSDKGQIYSVIAKLVFMDHINLRGKYKKIKVTFGSMGTGVMLAEGTPAKNLLDAALQELPWYMELDAIWHSNPSMAAKVHSSRPGTDHAGAFYSLVQLHGGAGPSMYYGPSQHSSHTPDVSDSPSAYQHGPYLPQNENVFAGDNDDDIADHYGPLHSPLGDALDHIDDDNDMMLGSPSPVTGKKHQLPSSPSPPPSPPKPFIMPLRTPASTYNNHSVFGIQKPSSCGGSKKKKAKSDVSQQVEQVRDEIKSLHSSVMSHHKGRHQHHIAKLKAKSEHNHDVKKYDWLCTTREHEVSQAMVSHQRLQEAKDAEIQLCETDIWVHQAHSLVLNKEAETLCLKIQFHQMMQASKAASDGGTG
;
A
#
# COMPACT_ATOMS: atom_id res chain seq x y z
N MET A 1 -23.90 4.35 -7.39
CA MET A 1 -22.94 4.98 -8.34
C MET A 1 -21.48 4.99 -7.85
N THR A 2 -21.17 4.47 -6.66
CA THR A 2 -19.82 4.47 -6.06
C THR A 2 -18.88 3.36 -6.58
N VAL A 3 -19.43 2.26 -7.12
CA VAL A 3 -18.64 1.12 -7.64
C VAL A 3 -17.79 1.48 -8.87
N HIS A 4 -18.11 2.58 -9.56
CA HIS A 4 -17.40 3.02 -10.76
C HIS A 4 -16.09 3.80 -10.48
N LEU A 5 -15.83 4.14 -9.21
CA LEU A 5 -14.73 5.03 -8.81
C LEU A 5 -13.42 4.27 -8.51
N LEU A 6 -13.48 3.07 -7.92
CA LEU A 6 -12.27 2.31 -7.57
C LEU A 6 -11.53 1.77 -8.81
N THR A 7 -12.27 1.37 -9.85
CA THR A 7 -11.68 0.88 -11.11
C THR A 7 -10.91 1.97 -11.86
N ARG A 8 -11.18 3.26 -11.59
CA ARG A 8 -10.52 4.39 -12.27
C ARG A 8 -9.22 4.84 -11.59
N TRP A 9 -9.08 4.63 -10.28
CA TRP A 9 -7.83 4.95 -9.56
C TRP A 9 -6.65 4.05 -9.98
N ILE A 10 -6.91 2.79 -10.34
CA ILE A 10 -5.88 1.81 -10.69
C ILE A 10 -5.16 2.15 -12.02
N LEU A 11 -5.76 2.95 -12.90
CA LEU A 11 -5.24 3.18 -14.27
C LEU A 11 -4.27 4.38 -14.39
N PHE A 12 -4.25 5.32 -13.44
CA PHE A 12 -3.34 6.48 -13.50
C PHE A 12 -1.87 6.16 -13.13
N TYR A 13 -1.59 4.96 -12.63
CA TYR A 13 -0.23 4.50 -12.31
C TYR A 13 0.55 3.93 -13.50
N SER A 14 -0.01 3.93 -14.71
CA SER A 14 0.62 3.29 -15.89
C SER A 14 1.48 4.21 -16.75
N ASP A 15 1.53 5.52 -16.47
CA ASP A 15 2.14 6.53 -17.35
C ASP A 15 3.67 6.66 -17.15
N GLY A 16 4.38 5.56 -17.40
CA GLY A 16 5.85 5.52 -17.29
C GLY A 16 6.57 4.55 -18.22
N LYS A 17 5.87 3.66 -18.95
CA LYS A 17 6.53 2.73 -19.88
C LYS A 17 6.46 3.25 -21.31
N LYS A 18 7.63 3.59 -21.84
CA LYS A 18 7.91 4.05 -23.21
C LYS A 18 7.10 3.25 -24.23
N ALA A 19 6.30 3.96 -25.02
CA ALA A 19 5.59 3.42 -26.17
C ALA A 19 6.60 2.79 -27.15
N MET A 20 6.54 1.47 -27.28
CA MET A 20 7.19 0.75 -28.38
C MET A 20 6.41 1.03 -29.66
N ALA A 21 7.16 1.30 -30.74
CA ALA A 21 6.64 1.71 -32.03
C ALA A 21 5.59 0.72 -32.58
N ALA A 22 4.48 1.28 -33.06
CA ALA A 22 3.35 0.54 -33.62
C ALA A 22 3.72 -0.09 -34.97
N ALA A 23 3.68 -1.43 -35.04
CA ALA A 23 3.51 -2.16 -36.29
C ALA A 23 2.02 -2.50 -36.44
N ASP A 24 1.54 -2.38 -37.66
CA ASP A 24 0.13 -2.29 -38.09
C ASP A 24 -0.64 -3.62 -37.99
N ASN A 25 -0.70 -4.21 -36.80
CA ASN A 25 -1.45 -5.45 -36.52
C ASN A 25 -2.50 -5.17 -35.44
N GLY A 26 -3.77 -5.44 -35.77
CA GLY A 26 -4.90 -5.25 -34.86
C GLY A 26 -4.72 -5.94 -33.51
N PRO A 27 -5.37 -5.44 -32.44
CA PRO A 27 -5.15 -5.90 -31.08
C PRO A 27 -5.54 -7.38 -30.95
N SER A 28 -4.55 -8.23 -30.64
CA SER A 28 -4.70 -9.69 -30.58
C SER A 28 -5.54 -10.17 -29.38
N GLY A 29 -5.97 -9.27 -28.49
CA GLY A 29 -6.79 -9.59 -27.31
C GLY A 29 -6.13 -10.50 -26.28
N SER A 30 -4.88 -10.93 -26.48
CA SER A 30 -4.16 -11.85 -25.59
C SER A 30 -3.30 -11.14 -24.57
N ASP A 31 -2.87 -9.91 -24.86
CA ASP A 31 -2.10 -9.09 -23.94
C ASP A 31 -3.03 -8.23 -23.08
N LYS A 32 -2.99 -8.46 -21.75
CA LYS A 32 -3.69 -7.63 -20.77
C LYS A 32 -3.33 -6.14 -20.94
N GLY A 33 -2.10 -5.82 -21.32
CA GLY A 33 -1.66 -4.46 -21.62
C GLY A 33 -2.44 -3.82 -22.77
N GLN A 34 -2.68 -4.58 -23.85
CA GLN A 34 -3.48 -4.11 -24.99
C GLN A 34 -4.96 -3.94 -24.63
N ILE A 35 -5.54 -4.85 -23.84
CA ILE A 35 -6.93 -4.73 -23.38
C ILE A 35 -7.08 -3.47 -22.51
N TYR A 36 -6.19 -3.24 -21.55
CA TYR A 36 -6.21 -2.02 -20.74
C TYR A 36 -5.98 -0.77 -21.58
N SER A 37 -5.10 -0.81 -22.58
CA SER A 37 -4.86 0.31 -23.50
C SER A 37 -6.09 0.63 -24.36
N VAL A 38 -6.83 -0.38 -24.84
CA VAL A 38 -8.07 -0.19 -25.61
C VAL A 38 -9.20 0.31 -24.72
N ILE A 39 -9.38 -0.24 -23.51
CA ILE A 39 -10.36 0.25 -22.53
C ILE A 39 -10.02 1.68 -22.12
N ALA A 40 -8.73 1.96 -21.86
CA ALA A 40 -8.25 3.30 -21.59
C ALA A 40 -8.54 4.23 -22.77
N LYS A 41 -8.21 3.85 -24.01
CA LYS A 41 -8.59 4.63 -25.20
C LYS A 41 -10.10 4.82 -25.28
N LEU A 42 -10.93 3.81 -25.07
CA LEU A 42 -12.38 3.94 -25.21
C LEU A 42 -12.98 4.86 -24.14
N VAL A 43 -12.48 4.78 -22.91
CA VAL A 43 -12.93 5.59 -21.76
C VAL A 43 -12.32 7.00 -21.80
N PHE A 44 -11.10 7.12 -22.34
CA PHE A 44 -10.27 8.32 -22.35
C PHE A 44 -10.07 8.93 -23.75
N MET A 45 -10.77 8.49 -24.80
CA MET A 45 -10.62 9.06 -26.16
C MET A 45 -11.10 10.53 -26.19
N ASP A 46 -12.04 10.88 -25.32
CA ASP A 46 -12.45 12.27 -25.07
C ASP A 46 -11.56 13.02 -24.06
N HIS A 47 -10.54 12.36 -23.47
CA HIS A 47 -9.69 12.99 -22.44
C HIS A 47 -8.67 13.99 -22.96
N ILE A 48 -8.27 13.91 -24.24
CA ILE A 48 -7.44 14.98 -24.84
C ILE A 48 -8.18 16.31 -24.71
N ASN A 49 -9.51 16.30 -24.89
CA ASN A 49 -10.35 17.46 -24.68
C ASN A 49 -10.65 17.71 -23.19
N LEU A 50 -10.75 16.67 -22.35
CA LEU A 50 -11.04 16.84 -20.93
C LEU A 50 -9.96 17.64 -20.18
N ARG A 51 -8.67 17.33 -20.42
CA ARG A 51 -7.58 18.09 -19.81
C ARG A 51 -7.57 19.54 -20.29
N GLY A 52 -7.87 19.77 -21.56
CA GLY A 52 -8.01 21.11 -22.14
C GLY A 52 -9.17 21.90 -21.52
N LYS A 53 -10.35 21.28 -21.39
CA LYS A 53 -11.54 21.87 -20.76
C LYS A 53 -11.29 22.19 -19.29
N TYR A 54 -10.71 21.27 -18.52
CA TYR A 54 -10.35 21.54 -17.12
C TYR A 54 -9.37 22.71 -17.00
N LYS A 55 -8.30 22.74 -17.80
CA LYS A 55 -7.35 23.86 -17.81
C LYS A 55 -8.05 25.18 -18.12
N LYS A 56 -8.97 25.20 -19.09
CA LYS A 56 -9.75 26.39 -19.44
C LYS A 56 -10.59 26.86 -18.26
N ILE A 57 -11.35 25.97 -17.62
CA ILE A 57 -12.15 26.27 -16.43
C ILE A 57 -11.25 26.81 -15.31
N LYS A 58 -10.12 26.15 -15.03
CA LYS A 58 -9.16 26.55 -13.99
C LYS A 58 -8.54 27.93 -14.24
N VAL A 59 -8.21 28.26 -15.49
CA VAL A 59 -7.73 29.60 -15.88
C VAL A 59 -8.82 30.64 -15.63
N THR A 60 -10.07 30.34 -15.99
CA THR A 60 -11.21 31.22 -15.71
C THR A 60 -11.36 31.48 -14.20
N PHE A 61 -11.36 30.43 -13.38
CA PHE A 61 -11.39 30.55 -11.91
C PHE A 61 -10.23 31.40 -11.36
N GLY A 62 -9.01 31.19 -11.87
CA GLY A 62 -7.83 31.95 -11.45
C GLY A 62 -7.88 33.43 -11.85
N SER A 63 -8.39 33.73 -13.04
CA SER A 63 -8.49 35.11 -13.55
C SER A 63 -9.56 35.94 -12.86
N MET A 64 -10.61 35.29 -12.32
CA MET A 64 -11.77 35.97 -11.74
C MET A 64 -11.68 36.19 -10.22
N GLY A 65 -10.65 35.64 -9.56
CA GLY A 65 -10.41 35.83 -8.12
C GLY A 65 -11.51 35.23 -7.23
N THR A 66 -11.27 34.07 -6.61
CA THR A 66 -12.17 33.41 -5.64
C THR A 66 -13.66 33.23 -6.03
N GLY A 67 -14.06 33.53 -7.26
CA GLY A 67 -15.27 32.99 -7.88
C GLY A 67 -16.59 33.71 -7.59
N VAL A 68 -16.59 34.96 -7.12
CA VAL A 68 -17.84 35.72 -6.95
C VAL A 68 -17.78 37.02 -7.74
N MET A 69 -18.36 37.02 -8.93
CA MET A 69 -18.63 38.27 -9.66
C MET A 69 -19.87 38.93 -9.07
N LEU A 70 -19.66 40.02 -8.34
CA LEU A 70 -20.69 41.03 -8.11
C LEU A 70 -20.79 41.90 -9.37
N ALA A 71 -21.35 41.34 -10.45
CA ALA A 71 -21.75 42.15 -11.59
C ALA A 71 -23.09 42.81 -11.24
N GLU A 72 -23.09 44.12 -11.00
CA GLU A 72 -24.28 44.92 -10.72
C GLU A 72 -25.38 44.63 -11.75
N GLY A 73 -26.52 44.10 -11.29
CA GLY A 73 -27.76 44.02 -12.08
C GLY A 73 -28.03 42.72 -12.84
N THR A 74 -27.16 41.70 -12.78
CA THR A 74 -27.48 40.36 -13.32
C THR A 74 -27.36 39.33 -12.19
N PRO A 75 -28.30 38.37 -12.01
CA PRO A 75 -28.14 37.33 -11.00
C PRO A 75 -26.79 36.65 -11.22
N ALA A 76 -25.89 36.78 -10.24
CA ALA A 76 -24.52 36.30 -10.34
C ALA A 76 -24.56 34.82 -10.71
N LYS A 77 -24.21 34.50 -11.97
CA LYS A 77 -24.09 33.11 -12.39
C LYS A 77 -22.91 32.54 -11.64
N ASN A 78 -23.20 31.61 -10.74
CA ASN A 78 -22.18 30.89 -10.01
C ASN A 78 -21.26 30.19 -11.01
N LEU A 79 -19.99 30.58 -11.01
CA LEU A 79 -18.99 30.04 -11.93
C LEU A 79 -18.82 28.53 -11.76
N LEU A 80 -19.04 28.04 -10.54
CA LEU A 80 -19.04 26.61 -10.23
C LEU A 80 -20.21 25.88 -10.90
N ASP A 81 -21.40 26.46 -10.89
CA ASP A 81 -22.56 25.85 -11.54
C ASP A 81 -22.37 25.80 -13.06
N ALA A 82 -21.76 26.83 -13.67
CA ALA A 82 -21.38 26.81 -15.07
C ALA A 82 -20.31 25.74 -15.36
N ALA A 83 -19.32 25.58 -14.49
CA ALA A 83 -18.30 24.54 -14.61
C ALA A 83 -18.89 23.13 -14.44
N LEU A 84 -19.86 22.94 -13.55
CA LEU A 84 -20.56 21.67 -13.33
C LEU A 84 -21.51 21.33 -14.49
N GLN A 85 -22.08 22.33 -15.17
CA GLN A 85 -22.86 22.10 -16.40
C GLN A 85 -21.97 21.64 -17.56
N GLU A 86 -20.76 22.21 -17.72
CA GLU A 86 -19.83 21.77 -18.77
C GLU A 86 -19.08 20.47 -18.43
N LEU A 87 -18.74 20.27 -17.15
CA LEU A 87 -18.05 19.11 -16.59
C LEU A 87 -18.73 18.70 -15.27
N PRO A 88 -19.70 17.78 -15.31
CA PRO A 88 -20.41 17.32 -14.10
C PRO A 88 -19.50 16.73 -13.01
N TRP A 89 -18.32 16.27 -13.40
CA TRP A 89 -17.29 15.67 -12.54
C TRP A 89 -16.10 16.60 -12.27
N TYR A 90 -16.32 17.91 -12.35
CA TYR A 90 -15.26 18.91 -12.11
C TYR A 90 -14.66 18.79 -10.71
N MET A 91 -15.48 18.59 -9.68
CA MET A 91 -15.03 18.53 -8.29
C MET A 91 -14.13 17.33 -8.03
N GLU A 92 -14.45 16.17 -8.59
CA GLU A 92 -13.67 14.95 -8.46
C GLU A 92 -12.34 15.07 -9.22
N LEU A 93 -12.37 15.64 -10.43
CA LEU A 93 -11.14 15.91 -11.19
C LEU A 93 -10.23 16.91 -10.47
N ASP A 94 -10.82 17.98 -9.93
CA ASP A 94 -10.09 19.00 -9.19
C ASP A 94 -9.47 18.41 -7.91
N ALA A 95 -10.23 17.58 -7.18
CA ALA A 95 -9.73 16.84 -6.03
C ALA A 95 -8.57 15.90 -6.43
N ILE A 96 -8.70 15.13 -7.52
CA ILE A 96 -7.62 14.23 -7.98
C ILE A 96 -6.36 15.02 -8.36
N TRP A 97 -6.51 16.14 -9.07
CA TRP A 97 -5.38 16.95 -9.53
C TRP A 97 -4.74 17.81 -8.44
N HIS A 98 -5.48 18.20 -7.39
CA HIS A 98 -4.91 18.93 -6.24
C HIS A 98 -4.42 18.02 -5.12
N SER A 99 -5.02 16.83 -4.94
CA SER A 99 -4.61 15.88 -3.87
C SER A 99 -3.31 15.16 -4.19
N ASN A 100 -2.78 15.30 -5.40
CA ASN A 100 -1.53 14.67 -5.81
C ASN A 100 -0.45 15.72 -6.12
N PRO A 101 0.21 16.29 -5.08
CA PRO A 101 1.28 17.26 -5.26
C PRO A 101 2.48 16.73 -6.06
N SER A 102 2.57 15.40 -6.28
CA SER A 102 3.63 14.75 -7.06
C SER A 102 3.55 14.99 -8.58
N MET A 103 2.38 15.38 -9.13
CA MET A 103 2.23 15.58 -10.58
C MET A 103 2.65 16.98 -11.07
N ALA A 104 2.97 17.89 -10.14
CA ALA A 104 3.75 19.07 -10.43
C ALA A 104 5.25 18.81 -10.20
N ALA A 105 5.73 17.61 -10.53
CA ALA A 105 7.17 17.35 -10.62
C ALA A 105 7.75 18.40 -11.58
N LYS A 106 8.44 19.41 -11.03
CA LYS A 106 9.32 20.28 -11.81
C LYS A 106 10.16 19.32 -12.63
N VAL A 107 10.07 19.40 -13.95
CA VAL A 107 10.94 18.63 -14.84
C VAL A 107 12.36 19.00 -14.43
N HIS A 108 13.00 18.12 -13.67
CA HIS A 108 14.38 18.32 -13.26
C HIS A 108 15.20 18.13 -14.53
N SER A 109 15.50 19.24 -15.18
CA SER A 109 16.38 19.31 -16.34
C SER A 109 17.68 18.58 -15.99
N SER A 110 17.99 17.51 -16.72
CA SER A 110 19.24 16.75 -16.64
C SER A 110 20.41 17.54 -17.24
N ARG A 111 20.60 18.80 -16.82
CA ARG A 111 21.74 19.61 -17.24
C ARG A 111 22.97 19.11 -16.47
N PRO A 112 24.02 18.63 -17.15
CA PRO A 112 25.26 18.23 -16.49
C PRO A 112 25.79 19.38 -15.63
N GLY A 113 26.16 19.09 -14.38
CA GLY A 113 26.61 20.08 -13.39
C GLY A 113 25.52 20.64 -12.47
N THR A 114 24.28 20.17 -12.57
CA THR A 114 23.23 20.52 -11.59
C THR A 114 23.24 19.53 -10.43
N ASP A 115 23.43 20.00 -9.20
CA ASP A 115 23.39 19.15 -8.01
C ASP A 115 21.96 18.77 -7.65
N HIS A 116 21.52 17.62 -8.18
CA HIS A 116 20.21 17.05 -7.91
C HIS A 116 20.07 16.57 -6.46
N ALA A 117 21.16 16.18 -5.81
CA ALA A 117 21.16 15.73 -4.42
C ALA A 117 20.91 16.92 -3.48
N GLY A 118 21.62 18.04 -3.65
CA GLY A 118 21.41 19.25 -2.86
C GLY A 118 19.99 19.82 -2.97
N ALA A 119 19.40 19.78 -4.17
CA ALA A 119 18.01 20.20 -4.39
C ALA A 119 17.01 19.30 -3.64
N PHE A 120 17.24 17.99 -3.63
CA PHE A 120 16.40 17.05 -2.88
C PHE A 120 16.56 17.23 -1.37
N TYR A 121 17.80 17.39 -0.88
CA TYR A 121 18.08 17.66 0.54
C TYR A 121 17.41 18.93 1.05
N SER A 122 17.38 19.98 0.24
CA SER A 122 16.70 21.25 0.58
C SER A 122 15.19 21.07 0.73
N LEU A 123 14.57 20.17 -0.06
CA LEU A 123 13.14 19.88 0.01
C LEU A 123 12.78 19.11 1.31
N VAL A 124 13.64 18.18 1.70
CA VAL A 124 13.46 17.33 2.88
C VAL A 124 13.74 18.09 4.17
N GLN A 125 14.69 19.02 4.19
CA GLN A 125 15.00 19.82 5.39
C GLN A 125 13.91 20.83 5.75
N LEU A 126 13.12 21.32 4.78
CA LEU A 126 12.11 22.35 5.04
C LEU A 126 10.97 21.93 5.97
N HIS A 127 10.79 20.62 6.22
CA HIS A 127 9.70 20.08 7.06
C HIS A 127 10.17 19.56 8.43
N GLY A 128 11.47 19.66 8.75
CA GLY A 128 12.02 19.15 10.02
C GLY A 128 12.45 20.23 11.03
N GLY A 129 12.36 21.51 10.69
CA GLY A 129 12.86 22.60 11.53
C GLY A 129 11.75 23.36 12.24
N ALA A 130 11.86 23.46 13.56
CA ALA A 130 11.05 24.32 14.42
C ALA A 130 10.79 25.70 13.81
N GLY A 131 9.57 26.20 14.01
CA GLY A 131 9.10 27.47 13.46
C GLY A 131 10.02 28.67 13.74
N PRO A 132 9.88 29.74 12.94
CA PRO A 132 10.75 30.91 13.03
C PRO A 132 10.57 31.62 14.37
N SER A 133 11.48 31.33 15.29
CA SER A 133 11.75 32.13 16.48
C SER A 133 12.40 33.44 16.04
N MET A 134 11.58 34.49 15.94
CA MET A 134 12.05 35.86 15.78
C MET A 134 12.69 36.35 17.08
N TYR A 135 14.00 36.13 17.22
CA TYR A 135 14.82 36.88 18.18
C TYR A 135 15.54 38.01 17.46
N TYR A 136 15.05 39.24 17.68
CA TYR A 136 15.86 40.43 17.66
C TYR A 136 16.64 40.50 18.98
N GLY A 137 17.92 40.83 18.93
CA GLY A 137 18.65 41.42 20.05
C GLY A 137 19.34 42.71 19.58
N PRO A 138 20.14 43.38 20.41
CA PRO A 138 20.05 43.54 21.87
C PRO A 138 20.05 45.04 22.25
N SER A 139 19.51 45.41 23.42
CA SER A 139 19.85 46.70 24.02
C SER A 139 19.86 46.61 25.54
N GLN A 140 20.97 47.07 26.11
CA GLN A 140 21.22 47.22 27.53
C GLN A 140 20.25 48.25 28.15
N HIS A 141 19.78 48.01 29.38
CA HIS A 141 19.87 48.93 30.52
C HIS A 141 19.03 48.46 31.72
N SER A 142 19.65 48.55 32.90
CA SER A 142 19.09 48.90 34.21
C SER A 142 17.98 48.06 34.88
N SER A 143 18.39 47.40 35.97
CA SER A 143 17.87 47.59 37.35
C SER A 143 16.42 48.06 37.53
N HIS A 144 15.57 47.20 38.10
CA HIS A 144 14.81 47.45 39.35
C HIS A 144 13.84 46.28 39.64
N THR A 145 14.03 45.59 40.77
CA THR A 145 12.94 45.09 41.63
C THR A 145 12.38 46.30 42.42
N PRO A 146 11.14 46.30 42.98
CA PRO A 146 10.44 45.15 43.58
C PRO A 146 8.90 45.11 43.41
N ASP A 147 8.31 44.07 44.01
CA ASP A 147 7.15 44.13 44.91
C ASP A 147 5.79 43.56 44.47
N VAL A 148 5.35 42.62 45.33
CA VAL A 148 4.02 42.18 45.80
C VAL A 148 2.77 42.60 45.01
N SER A 149 1.93 41.61 44.68
CA SER A 149 0.50 41.62 45.05
C SER A 149 -0.17 40.26 44.86
N ASP A 150 -0.63 39.71 45.99
CA ASP A 150 -1.64 38.68 46.13
C ASP A 150 -2.99 39.11 45.53
N SER A 151 -3.72 38.17 44.91
CA SER A 151 -5.11 37.89 45.31
C SER A 151 -5.71 36.67 44.60
N PRO A 152 -6.46 35.82 45.32
CA PRO A 152 -7.15 34.64 44.79
C PRO A 152 -8.64 34.93 44.50
N SER A 153 -9.21 34.25 43.51
CA SER A 153 -10.67 34.15 43.33
C SER A 153 -10.96 32.73 42.81
N ALA A 154 -11.38 31.78 43.66
CA ALA A 154 -12.72 31.63 44.25
C ALA A 154 -13.77 31.15 43.22
N TYR A 155 -14.10 29.85 43.36
CA TYR A 155 -15.39 29.17 43.16
C TYR A 155 -16.18 29.38 41.85
N GLN A 156 -16.45 28.26 41.16
CA GLN A 156 -17.84 27.78 41.08
C GLN A 156 -17.90 26.27 40.81
N HIS A 157 -18.28 25.55 41.88
CA HIS A 157 -18.85 24.21 41.86
C HIS A 157 -20.31 24.26 41.39
N GLY A 158 -20.75 23.22 40.68
CA GLY A 158 -22.15 22.85 40.53
C GLY A 158 -22.39 21.86 39.37
N PRO A 159 -23.44 21.04 39.39
CA PRO A 159 -23.69 20.03 40.42
C PRO A 159 -23.79 18.61 39.83
N TYR A 160 -23.64 17.65 40.74
CA TYR A 160 -23.84 16.21 40.60
C TYR A 160 -25.22 15.83 40.02
N LEU A 161 -25.22 14.80 39.17
CA LEU A 161 -26.37 13.92 38.91
C LEU A 161 -25.93 12.44 39.08
N PRO A 162 -26.84 11.54 39.46
CA PRO A 162 -26.54 10.40 40.31
C PRO A 162 -25.96 9.19 39.57
N GLN A 163 -25.07 8.51 40.29
CA GLN A 163 -24.63 7.14 40.06
C GLN A 163 -25.83 6.19 39.98
N ASN A 164 -25.89 5.43 38.90
CA ASN A 164 -26.66 4.20 38.84
C ASN A 164 -25.68 3.05 39.08
N GLU A 165 -25.75 2.47 40.27
CA GLU A 165 -24.96 1.30 40.67
C GLU A 165 -25.50 0.08 39.93
N ASN A 166 -24.74 -0.43 38.97
CA ASN A 166 -24.84 -1.82 38.56
C ASN A 166 -23.46 -2.45 38.60
N VAL A 167 -23.32 -3.25 39.64
CA VAL A 167 -22.25 -4.21 39.92
C VAL A 167 -22.04 -5.11 38.71
N PHE A 168 -20.85 -5.05 38.12
CA PHE A 168 -20.23 -6.22 37.51
C PHE A 168 -18.71 -6.14 37.76
N ALA A 169 -18.27 -7.03 38.63
CA ALA A 169 -16.87 -7.31 38.88
C ALA A 169 -16.26 -8.05 37.68
N GLY A 170 -14.98 -7.78 37.44
CA GLY A 170 -14.13 -8.46 36.46
C GLY A 170 -13.38 -7.43 35.62
N ASP A 171 -12.10 -7.56 35.33
CA ASP A 171 -11.04 -8.48 35.75
C ASP A 171 -9.81 -7.91 35.02
N ASN A 172 -8.64 -7.92 35.66
CA ASN A 172 -7.31 -7.81 35.04
C ASN A 172 -6.94 -6.52 34.26
N ASP A 173 -6.34 -5.56 34.96
CA ASP A 173 -5.41 -4.61 34.34
C ASP A 173 -4.02 -5.26 34.27
N ASP A 174 -3.70 -5.84 33.11
CA ASP A 174 -2.33 -6.16 32.72
C ASP A 174 -1.63 -4.86 32.29
N ASP A 175 -0.67 -4.43 33.12
CA ASP A 175 0.34 -3.43 32.81
C ASP A 175 1.20 -3.90 31.61
N ILE A 176 0.75 -3.61 30.38
CA ILE A 176 1.61 -3.72 29.19
C ILE A 176 2.14 -2.33 28.87
N ALA A 177 3.42 -2.18 29.18
CA ALA A 177 4.26 -1.04 28.86
C ALA A 177 4.17 -0.68 27.35
N ASP A 178 3.55 0.46 27.07
CA ASP A 178 3.69 1.17 25.80
C ASP A 178 5.13 1.69 25.66
N HIS A 179 5.96 0.87 25.03
CA HIS A 179 7.29 1.21 24.56
C HIS A 179 7.36 1.08 23.04
N TYR A 180 6.66 1.98 22.34
CA TYR A 180 6.88 2.22 20.91
C TYR A 180 7.58 3.55 20.71
N GLY A 181 8.92 3.48 20.70
CA GLY A 181 9.75 4.54 20.14
C GLY A 181 9.65 4.57 18.61
N PRO A 182 9.82 5.75 17.97
CA PRO A 182 9.71 5.90 16.53
C PRO A 182 11.00 5.42 15.84
N LEU A 183 10.97 4.23 15.24
CA LEU A 183 12.05 3.78 14.37
C LEU A 183 11.84 4.29 12.95
N HIS A 184 12.61 5.33 12.64
CA HIS A 184 13.06 5.64 11.29
C HIS A 184 13.71 4.41 10.65
N SER A 185 13.31 4.08 9.43
CA SER A 185 14.12 3.29 8.50
C SER A 185 14.36 4.11 7.24
N PRO A 186 15.59 4.60 7.00
CA PRO A 186 16.00 5.05 5.68
C PRO A 186 16.60 3.86 4.90
N LEU A 187 16.15 3.75 3.65
CA LEU A 187 16.99 3.57 2.45
C LEU A 187 17.84 2.28 2.32
N GLY A 188 17.70 1.62 1.17
CA GLY A 188 18.65 0.60 0.72
C GLY A 188 18.22 -0.16 -0.52
N ASP A 189 18.01 0.56 -1.62
CA ASP A 189 18.01 0.01 -2.98
C ASP A 189 19.47 -0.22 -3.40
N ALA A 190 19.88 -1.47 -3.60
CA ALA A 190 21.05 -1.86 -4.42
C ALA A 190 21.24 -3.38 -4.47
N LEU A 191 21.27 -3.91 -5.71
CA LEU A 191 22.01 -5.09 -6.18
C LEU A 191 21.49 -6.45 -5.67
N ASP A 192 21.43 -7.54 -6.43
CA ASP A 192 21.94 -7.84 -7.76
C ASP A 192 21.22 -9.09 -8.27
N HIS A 193 21.22 -9.24 -9.59
CA HIS A 193 20.90 -10.47 -10.32
C HIS A 193 21.58 -11.70 -9.69
N ILE A 194 20.79 -12.66 -9.19
CA ILE A 194 21.19 -14.07 -9.15
C ILE A 194 20.00 -14.87 -9.67
N ASP A 195 20.08 -15.24 -10.95
CA ASP A 195 19.34 -16.36 -11.50
C ASP A 195 19.82 -17.62 -10.76
N ASP A 196 19.05 -18.07 -9.78
CA ASP A 196 19.23 -19.39 -9.17
C ASP A 196 17.97 -20.20 -9.42
N ASP A 197 18.03 -21.00 -10.49
CA ASP A 197 17.10 -22.06 -10.82
C ASP A 197 17.07 -23.09 -9.69
N ASN A 198 16.24 -22.85 -8.67
CA ASN A 198 15.81 -23.88 -7.74
C ASN A 198 14.29 -23.85 -7.60
N ASP A 199 13.69 -24.60 -8.51
CA ASP A 199 12.31 -25.04 -8.55
C ASP A 199 12.01 -25.92 -7.32
N MET A 200 11.73 -25.28 -6.18
CA MET A 200 11.19 -25.93 -4.99
C MET A 200 9.71 -25.59 -4.88
N MET A 201 8.89 -26.44 -5.50
CA MET A 201 7.45 -26.57 -5.27
C MET A 201 7.14 -26.66 -3.77
N LEU A 202 6.76 -25.52 -3.17
CA LEU A 202 6.08 -25.48 -1.88
C LEU A 202 4.59 -25.30 -2.12
N GLY A 203 3.85 -26.35 -1.77
CA GLY A 203 2.44 -26.53 -2.07
C GLY A 203 1.55 -25.42 -1.52
N SER A 204 0.65 -24.95 -2.38
CA SER A 204 -0.50 -24.14 -2.00
C SER A 204 -1.53 -25.02 -1.27
N PRO A 205 -2.14 -24.55 -0.16
CA PRO A 205 -3.32 -25.20 0.40
C PRO A 205 -4.55 -24.94 -0.48
N SER A 206 -5.32 -25.99 -0.74
CA SER A 206 -6.57 -25.96 -1.51
C SER A 206 -7.62 -25.01 -0.89
N PRO A 207 -8.33 -24.20 -1.70
CA PRO A 207 -9.48 -23.45 -1.22
C PRO A 207 -10.68 -24.39 -1.05
N VAL A 208 -11.25 -24.41 0.17
CA VAL A 208 -12.54 -25.05 0.45
C VAL A 208 -13.63 -24.19 -0.19
N THR A 209 -14.08 -24.58 -1.38
CA THR A 209 -15.29 -24.01 -2.00
C THR A 209 -16.54 -24.73 -1.51
N GLY A 210 -17.50 -23.93 -1.03
CA GLY A 210 -18.77 -24.37 -0.49
C GLY A 210 -19.62 -25.22 -1.43
N LYS A 211 -20.45 -26.05 -0.79
CA LYS A 211 -21.45 -26.94 -1.38
C LYS A 211 -22.39 -26.19 -2.34
N LYS A 212 -22.31 -26.52 -3.63
CA LYS A 212 -23.45 -26.44 -4.55
C LYS A 212 -23.83 -27.85 -4.95
N HIS A 213 -25.11 -28.17 -4.79
CA HIS A 213 -25.72 -29.42 -5.24
C HIS A 213 -25.41 -29.65 -6.73
N GLN A 214 -24.63 -30.68 -7.04
CA GLN A 214 -24.45 -31.19 -8.40
C GLN A 214 -25.07 -32.58 -8.51
N LEU A 215 -25.79 -32.79 -9.61
CA LEU A 215 -26.31 -34.06 -10.08
C LEU A 215 -25.19 -35.11 -10.23
N PRO A 216 -25.49 -36.42 -10.13
CA PRO A 216 -24.48 -37.47 -10.13
C PRO A 216 -23.72 -37.51 -11.46
N SER A 217 -22.48 -37.05 -11.42
CA SER A 217 -21.55 -37.12 -12.55
C SER A 217 -20.92 -38.51 -12.61
N SER A 218 -20.81 -39.03 -13.83
CA SER A 218 -20.27 -40.33 -14.21
C SER A 218 -18.93 -40.67 -13.54
N PRO A 219 -18.68 -41.93 -13.14
CA PRO A 219 -17.43 -42.32 -12.50
C PRO A 219 -16.23 -42.10 -13.43
N SER A 220 -15.22 -41.40 -12.92
CA SER A 220 -13.97 -41.14 -13.61
C SER A 220 -13.22 -42.42 -13.96
N PRO A 221 -12.53 -42.49 -15.11
CA PRO A 221 -11.71 -43.64 -15.48
C PRO A 221 -10.53 -43.84 -14.51
N PRO A 222 -10.07 -45.09 -14.32
CA PRO A 222 -8.99 -45.41 -13.39
C PRO A 222 -7.67 -44.73 -13.80
N PRO A 223 -6.81 -44.39 -12.82
CA PRO A 223 -5.53 -43.73 -13.07
C PRO A 223 -4.62 -44.62 -13.91
N SER A 224 -4.03 -44.03 -14.94
CA SER A 224 -3.02 -44.69 -15.78
C SER A 224 -1.77 -45.07 -14.97
N PRO A 225 -1.15 -46.22 -15.25
CA PRO A 225 -0.01 -46.72 -14.50
C PRO A 225 1.18 -45.74 -14.55
N PRO A 226 1.97 -45.63 -13.46
CA PRO A 226 3.07 -44.69 -13.37
C PRO A 226 4.14 -44.99 -14.43
N LYS A 227 4.52 -43.94 -15.16
CA LYS A 227 5.56 -43.98 -16.20
C LYS A 227 6.91 -44.31 -15.54
N PRO A 228 7.69 -45.27 -16.07
CA PRO A 228 8.98 -45.64 -15.47
C PRO A 228 9.94 -44.45 -15.49
N PHE A 229 10.54 -44.18 -14.33
CA PHE A 229 11.51 -43.12 -14.11
C PHE A 229 12.80 -43.46 -14.86
N ILE A 230 13.10 -42.70 -15.92
CA ILE A 230 14.35 -42.80 -16.66
C ILE A 230 15.37 -41.90 -15.97
N MET A 231 16.35 -42.53 -15.31
CA MET A 231 17.42 -41.84 -14.61
C MET A 231 18.40 -41.24 -15.64
N PRO A 232 18.65 -39.91 -15.64
CA PRO A 232 19.60 -39.31 -16.57
C PRO A 232 21.01 -39.84 -16.31
N LEU A 233 21.59 -40.52 -17.30
CA LEU A 233 22.99 -40.94 -17.30
C LEU A 233 23.88 -39.70 -17.32
N ARG A 234 24.50 -39.38 -16.18
CA ARG A 234 25.54 -38.36 -16.08
C ARG A 234 26.73 -38.73 -16.95
N THR A 235 27.04 -37.87 -17.93
CA THR A 235 28.30 -37.89 -18.66
C THR A 235 29.49 -37.62 -17.72
N PRO A 236 30.59 -38.39 -17.83
CA PRO A 236 31.79 -38.18 -17.01
C PRO A 236 32.44 -36.85 -17.36
N ALA A 237 32.59 -35.99 -16.33
CA ALA A 237 33.24 -34.70 -16.47
C ALA A 237 34.73 -34.86 -16.80
N SER A 238 35.13 -34.06 -17.79
CA SER A 238 36.47 -33.91 -18.33
C SER A 238 37.53 -33.64 -17.25
N THR A 239 38.61 -34.40 -17.32
CA THR A 239 39.82 -34.31 -16.51
C THR A 239 40.53 -32.97 -16.71
N TYR A 240 40.52 -32.14 -15.66
CA TYR A 240 41.28 -30.89 -15.59
C TYR A 240 42.77 -31.21 -15.42
N ASN A 241 43.56 -30.89 -16.44
CA ASN A 241 44.98 -31.20 -16.56
C ASN A 241 45.81 -30.02 -16.01
N ASN A 242 46.27 -30.10 -14.76
CA ASN A 242 47.14 -29.09 -14.15
C ASN A 242 48.61 -29.54 -14.20
N HIS A 243 49.25 -29.42 -15.37
CA HIS A 243 50.72 -29.41 -15.46
C HIS A 243 51.22 -27.96 -15.47
N SER A 244 51.40 -27.37 -14.28
CA SER A 244 52.19 -26.14 -14.13
C SER A 244 53.61 -26.50 -13.71
N VAL A 245 54.44 -26.71 -14.73
CA VAL A 245 55.83 -26.25 -14.89
C VAL A 245 56.59 -25.94 -13.58
N PHE A 246 57.39 -26.91 -13.13
CA PHE A 246 58.54 -26.65 -12.28
C PHE A 246 59.61 -25.90 -13.10
N GLY A 247 59.71 -24.60 -12.89
CA GLY A 247 60.81 -23.78 -13.41
C GLY A 247 62.12 -24.15 -12.72
N ILE A 248 62.96 -24.93 -13.39
CA ILE A 248 64.32 -25.25 -13.00
C ILE A 248 65.15 -23.97 -13.07
N GLN A 249 65.45 -23.34 -11.93
CA GLN A 249 66.46 -22.29 -11.86
C GLN A 249 67.85 -22.92 -11.88
N LYS A 250 68.65 -22.47 -12.86
CA LYS A 250 70.02 -22.89 -13.15
C LYS A 250 70.97 -21.98 -12.37
N PRO A 251 71.78 -22.48 -11.42
CA PRO A 251 72.78 -21.64 -10.77
C PRO A 251 73.98 -21.43 -11.70
N SER A 252 74.21 -20.17 -12.10
CA SER A 252 75.41 -19.74 -12.83
C SER A 252 76.60 -19.64 -11.90
N SER A 253 77.62 -20.44 -12.16
CA SER A 253 78.93 -20.39 -11.52
C SER A 253 79.73 -19.15 -11.96
N CYS A 254 80.32 -18.43 -11.01
CA CYS A 254 81.58 -17.72 -11.21
C CYS A 254 82.42 -17.85 -9.94
N GLY A 255 83.62 -18.40 -10.10
CA GLY A 255 84.52 -18.83 -9.03
C GLY A 255 85.33 -17.70 -8.39
N GLY A 256 85.95 -18.03 -7.25
CA GLY A 256 86.86 -17.16 -6.53
C GLY A 256 87.27 -17.71 -5.17
N SER A 257 88.23 -18.63 -5.19
CA SER A 257 89.25 -18.91 -4.16
C SER A 257 89.08 -18.30 -2.74
N LYS A 258 88.94 -19.17 -1.73
CA LYS A 258 89.76 -19.21 -0.48
C LYS A 258 89.38 -20.41 0.42
N LYS A 259 90.31 -21.35 0.55
CA LYS A 259 90.26 -22.49 1.49
C LYS A 259 90.38 -21.98 2.95
N LYS A 260 89.40 -22.35 3.80
CA LYS A 260 89.43 -22.61 5.26
C LYS A 260 88.17 -22.06 5.97
N LYS A 261 87.03 -22.78 5.90
CA LYS A 261 85.92 -22.72 6.89
C LYS A 261 84.77 -23.75 6.69
N ALA A 262 85.08 -25.01 6.36
CA ALA A 262 84.05 -26.02 6.04
C ALA A 262 83.15 -26.49 7.22
N LYS A 263 83.48 -26.18 8.49
CA LYS A 263 82.66 -26.58 9.65
C LYS A 263 81.58 -25.56 10.04
N SER A 264 81.63 -24.34 9.53
CA SER A 264 80.64 -23.29 9.85
C SER A 264 79.35 -23.43 9.03
N ASP A 265 79.43 -24.08 7.88
CA ASP A 265 78.37 -24.09 6.86
C ASP A 265 77.22 -25.05 7.22
N VAL A 266 77.56 -26.23 7.77
CA VAL A 266 76.56 -27.23 8.19
C VAL A 266 75.70 -26.72 9.35
N SER A 267 76.31 -26.04 10.33
CA SER A 267 75.56 -25.47 11.46
C SER A 267 74.61 -24.37 11.03
N GLN A 268 75.00 -23.57 10.03
CA GLN A 268 74.16 -22.51 9.46
C GLN A 268 72.98 -23.09 8.68
N GLN A 269 73.21 -24.15 7.88
CA GLN A 269 72.13 -24.87 7.19
C GLN A 269 71.12 -25.50 8.16
N VAL A 270 71.58 -26.09 9.27
CA VAL A 270 70.67 -26.67 10.26
C VAL A 270 69.77 -25.61 10.91
N GLU A 271 70.32 -24.45 11.24
CA GLU A 271 69.51 -23.36 11.82
C GLU A 271 68.54 -22.78 10.78
N GLN A 272 68.96 -22.64 9.52
CA GLN A 272 68.08 -22.23 8.42
C GLN A 272 66.90 -23.19 8.24
N VAL A 273 67.15 -24.51 8.17
CA VAL A 273 66.08 -25.51 8.03
C VAL A 273 65.14 -25.48 9.23
N ARG A 274 65.67 -25.28 10.44
CA ARG A 274 64.84 -25.14 11.65
C ARG A 274 63.92 -23.93 11.56
N ASP A 275 64.41 -22.79 11.10
CA ASP A 275 63.60 -21.58 10.96
C ASP A 275 62.59 -21.70 9.82
N GLU A 276 62.94 -22.37 8.73
CA GLU A 276 62.00 -22.75 7.66
C GLU A 276 60.88 -23.66 8.18
N ILE A 277 61.19 -24.67 9.00
CA ILE A 277 60.19 -25.55 9.62
C ILE A 277 59.26 -24.75 10.55
N LYS A 278 59.81 -23.85 11.38
CA LYS A 278 58.99 -22.99 12.25
C LYS A 278 58.11 -22.05 11.43
N SER A 279 58.64 -21.46 10.37
CA SER A 279 57.93 -20.58 9.44
C SER A 279 56.78 -21.33 8.75
N LEU A 280 57.05 -22.50 8.20
CA LEU A 280 56.04 -23.37 7.59
C LEU A 280 54.95 -23.76 8.59
N HIS A 281 55.34 -24.16 9.80
CA HIS A 281 54.37 -24.50 10.85
C HIS A 281 53.48 -23.30 11.20
N SER A 282 54.06 -22.11 11.36
CA SER A 282 53.31 -20.88 11.63
C SER A 282 52.36 -20.52 10.46
N SER A 283 52.83 -20.66 9.23
CA SER A 283 52.02 -20.45 8.01
C SER A 283 50.83 -21.42 7.94
N VAL A 284 51.05 -22.70 8.18
CA VAL A 284 50.00 -23.73 8.19
C VAL A 284 48.97 -23.44 9.28
N MET A 285 49.40 -23.08 10.49
CA MET A 285 48.50 -22.75 11.59
C MET A 285 47.70 -21.48 11.33
N SER A 286 48.33 -20.45 10.75
CA SER A 286 47.66 -19.21 10.34
C SER A 286 46.60 -19.47 9.28
N HIS A 287 46.93 -20.25 8.24
CA HIS A 287 45.99 -20.64 7.20
C HIS A 287 44.82 -21.45 7.76
N HIS A 288 45.07 -22.40 8.67
CA HIS A 288 44.01 -23.19 9.31
C HIS A 288 43.08 -22.32 10.15
N LYS A 289 43.66 -21.40 10.95
CA LYS A 289 42.88 -20.43 11.75
C LYS A 289 42.03 -19.52 10.87
N GLY A 290 42.58 -19.01 9.76
CA GLY A 290 41.85 -18.19 8.79
C GLY A 290 40.68 -18.95 8.16
N ARG A 291 40.88 -20.22 7.77
CA ARG A 291 39.81 -21.08 7.25
C ARG A 291 38.70 -21.31 8.27
N HIS A 292 39.05 -21.58 9.53
CA HIS A 292 38.08 -21.78 10.59
C HIS A 292 37.26 -20.52 10.87
N GLN A 293 37.90 -19.35 10.94
CA GLN A 293 37.22 -18.06 11.10
C GLN A 293 36.27 -17.77 9.93
N HIS A 294 36.71 -18.03 8.69
CA HIS A 294 35.84 -17.90 7.51
C HIS A 294 34.62 -18.82 7.58
N HIS A 295 34.78 -20.06 8.05
CA HIS A 295 33.68 -20.99 8.22
C HIS A 295 32.66 -20.49 9.27
N ILE A 296 33.13 -19.96 10.41
CA ILE A 296 32.25 -19.36 11.43
C ILE A 296 31.49 -18.17 10.86
N ALA A 297 32.17 -17.26 10.15
CA ALA A 297 31.54 -16.11 9.53
C ALA A 297 30.46 -16.52 8.52
N LYS A 298 30.74 -17.56 7.72
CA LYS A 298 29.79 -18.12 6.75
C LYS A 298 28.55 -18.71 7.43
N LEU A 299 28.72 -19.44 8.52
CA LEU A 299 27.59 -19.99 9.29
C LEU A 299 26.75 -18.88 9.91
N LYS A 300 27.40 -17.84 10.45
CA LYS A 300 26.72 -16.68 11.03
C LYS A 300 25.88 -15.94 9.98
N ALA A 301 26.48 -15.60 8.83
CA ALA A 301 25.77 -14.96 7.73
C ALA A 301 24.59 -15.80 7.22
N LYS A 302 24.76 -17.14 7.14
CA LYS A 302 23.66 -18.04 6.76
C LYS A 302 22.54 -18.05 7.80
N SER A 303 22.86 -18.01 9.08
CA SER A 303 21.85 -17.95 10.15
C SER A 303 21.08 -16.64 10.19
N GLU A 304 21.78 -15.51 9.98
CA GLU A 304 21.17 -14.18 9.89
C GLU A 304 20.24 -14.08 8.69
N HIS A 305 20.69 -14.52 7.52
CA HIS A 305 19.85 -14.58 6.32
C HIS A 305 18.59 -15.44 6.52
N ASN A 306 18.72 -16.63 7.12
CA ASN A 306 17.56 -17.47 7.42
C ASN A 306 16.59 -16.82 8.41
N HIS A 307 17.09 -16.03 9.35
CA HIS A 307 16.27 -15.27 10.29
C HIS A 307 15.49 -14.17 9.56
N ASP A 308 16.15 -13.43 8.68
CA ASP A 308 15.53 -12.35 7.90
C ASP A 308 14.48 -12.86 6.93
N VAL A 309 14.73 -14.00 6.27
CA VAL A 309 13.73 -14.66 5.42
C VAL A 309 12.49 -15.04 6.23
N LYS A 310 12.65 -15.66 7.41
CA LYS A 310 11.52 -16.01 8.28
C LYS A 310 10.76 -14.78 8.76
N LYS A 311 11.46 -13.70 9.07
CA LYS A 311 10.85 -12.42 9.47
C LYS A 311 10.02 -11.82 8.34
N TYR A 312 10.55 -11.86 7.11
CA TYR A 312 9.83 -11.40 5.94
C TYR A 312 8.58 -12.23 5.66
N ASP A 313 8.68 -13.56 5.69
CA ASP A 313 7.53 -14.46 5.49
C ASP A 313 6.43 -14.22 6.55
N TRP A 314 6.82 -14.00 7.81
CA TRP A 314 5.88 -13.67 8.87
C TRP A 314 5.16 -12.32 8.63
N LEU A 315 5.88 -11.31 8.13
CA LEU A 315 5.28 -10.02 7.78
C LEU A 315 4.31 -10.14 6.59
N CYS A 316 4.69 -10.91 5.56
CA CYS A 316 3.82 -11.18 4.41
C CYS A 316 2.53 -11.89 4.84
N THR A 317 2.64 -12.97 5.60
CA THR A 317 1.47 -13.74 6.08
C THR A 317 0.56 -12.93 7.00
N THR A 318 1.13 -12.09 7.87
CA THR A 318 0.36 -11.15 8.70
C THR A 318 -0.44 -10.17 7.85
N ARG A 319 0.19 -9.57 6.83
CA ARG A 319 -0.49 -8.64 5.93
C ARG A 319 -1.61 -9.31 5.12
N GLU A 320 -1.40 -10.54 4.66
CA GLU A 320 -2.43 -11.32 3.98
C GLU A 320 -3.63 -11.61 4.89
N HIS A 321 -3.37 -11.91 6.17
CA HIS A 321 -4.42 -12.10 7.17
C HIS A 321 -5.22 -10.83 7.42
N GLU A 322 -4.55 -9.68 7.60
CA GLU A 322 -5.20 -8.37 7.77
C GLU A 322 -6.08 -8.01 6.57
N VAL A 323 -5.58 -8.20 5.34
CA VAL A 323 -6.35 -7.94 4.11
C VAL A 323 -7.57 -8.86 4.03
N SER A 324 -7.41 -10.14 4.38
CA SER A 324 -8.53 -11.10 4.41
C SER A 324 -9.59 -10.70 5.45
N GLN A 325 -9.16 -10.25 6.63
CA GLN A 325 -10.07 -9.78 7.68
C GLN A 325 -10.80 -8.50 7.26
N ALA A 326 -10.10 -7.54 6.65
CA ALA A 326 -10.70 -6.32 6.12
C ALA A 326 -11.73 -6.61 5.03
N MET A 327 -11.46 -7.59 4.15
CA MET A 327 -12.41 -8.01 3.11
C MET A 327 -13.69 -8.61 3.72
N VAL A 328 -13.55 -9.49 4.72
CA VAL A 328 -14.72 -10.07 5.42
C VAL A 328 -15.52 -8.99 6.15
N SER A 329 -14.85 -8.04 6.81
CA SER A 329 -15.52 -6.91 7.47
C SER A 329 -16.28 -6.04 6.48
N HIS A 330 -15.66 -5.70 5.35
CA HIS A 330 -16.31 -4.95 4.27
C HIS A 330 -17.52 -5.68 3.70
N GLN A 331 -17.41 -7.01 3.48
CA GLN A 331 -18.51 -7.83 3.01
C GLN A 331 -19.69 -7.81 4.00
N ARG A 332 -19.43 -7.98 5.30
CA ARG A 332 -20.49 -7.93 6.33
C ARG A 332 -21.17 -6.56 6.38
N LEU A 333 -20.41 -5.48 6.21
CA LEU A 333 -20.97 -4.14 6.15
C LEU A 333 -21.90 -3.96 4.94
N GLN A 334 -21.52 -4.54 3.80
CA GLN A 334 -22.36 -4.53 2.61
C GLN A 334 -23.65 -5.32 2.82
N GLU A 335 -23.55 -6.54 3.38
CA GLU A 335 -24.72 -7.38 3.70
C GLU A 335 -25.66 -6.67 4.70
N ALA A 336 -25.11 -5.97 5.70
CA ALA A 336 -25.90 -5.17 6.64
C ALA A 336 -26.63 -4.00 5.96
N LYS A 337 -25.98 -3.33 5.00
CA LYS A 337 -26.60 -2.25 4.22
C LYS A 337 -27.71 -2.77 3.30
N ASP A 338 -27.50 -3.91 2.68
CA ASP A 338 -28.51 -4.54 1.83
C ASP A 338 -29.73 -5.00 2.66
N ALA A 339 -29.52 -5.48 3.89
CA ALA A 339 -30.59 -5.82 4.82
C ALA A 339 -31.38 -4.57 5.28
N GLU A 340 -30.71 -3.44 5.52
CA GLU A 340 -31.34 -2.16 5.86
C GLU A 340 -32.24 -1.65 4.71
N ILE A 341 -31.77 -1.78 3.47
CA ILE A 341 -32.55 -1.43 2.27
C ILE A 341 -33.81 -2.30 2.19
N GLN A 342 -33.68 -3.62 2.36
CA GLN A 342 -34.83 -4.52 2.35
C GLN A 342 -35.86 -4.18 3.43
N LEU A 343 -35.40 -3.83 4.64
CA LEU A 343 -36.29 -3.42 5.72
C LEU A 343 -37.06 -2.15 5.34
N CYS A 344 -36.38 -1.15 4.77
CA CYS A 344 -37.01 0.08 4.30
C CYS A 344 -38.05 -0.18 3.19
N GLU A 345 -37.74 -1.06 2.23
CA GLU A 345 -38.68 -1.47 1.19
C GLU A 345 -39.94 -2.12 1.79
N THR A 346 -39.78 -3.02 2.76
CA THR A 346 -40.92 -3.66 3.42
C THR A 346 -41.78 -2.66 4.20
N ASP A 347 -41.18 -1.67 4.84
CA ASP A 347 -41.89 -0.62 5.57
C ASP A 347 -42.73 0.26 4.62
N ILE A 348 -42.16 0.63 3.47
CA ILE A 348 -42.89 1.34 2.41
C ILE A 348 -44.09 0.51 1.92
N TRP A 349 -43.92 -0.79 1.71
CA TRP A 349 -45.01 -1.69 1.32
C TRP A 349 -46.12 -1.77 2.37
N VAL A 350 -45.75 -1.88 3.65
CA VAL A 350 -46.71 -1.90 4.76
C VAL A 350 -47.48 -0.59 4.82
N HIS A 351 -46.80 0.56 4.68
CA HIS A 351 -47.44 1.87 4.66
C HIS A 351 -48.40 2.02 3.48
N GLN A 352 -48.03 1.56 2.28
CA GLN A 352 -48.91 1.57 1.12
C GLN A 352 -50.14 0.68 1.31
N ALA A 353 -49.96 -0.54 1.85
CA ALA A 353 -51.06 -1.45 2.15
C ALA A 353 -52.02 -0.85 3.19
N HIS A 354 -51.49 -0.23 4.24
CA HIS A 354 -52.28 0.45 5.25
C HIS A 354 -53.09 1.62 4.64
N SER A 355 -52.47 2.43 3.79
CA SER A 355 -53.18 3.51 3.07
C SER A 355 -54.31 2.99 2.19
N LEU A 356 -54.12 1.83 1.54
CA LEU A 356 -55.15 1.21 0.71
C LEU A 356 -56.36 0.75 1.55
N VAL A 357 -56.10 0.14 2.72
CA VAL A 357 -57.14 -0.28 3.66
C VAL A 357 -57.95 0.92 4.13
N LEU A 358 -57.29 1.99 4.57
CA LEU A 358 -57.97 3.22 5.00
C LEU A 358 -58.84 3.82 3.89
N ASN A 359 -58.37 3.83 2.64
CA ASN A 359 -59.16 4.32 1.53
C ASN A 359 -60.42 3.46 1.29
N LYS A 360 -60.30 2.14 1.39
CA LYS A 360 -61.45 1.22 1.26
C LYS A 360 -62.47 1.37 2.39
N GLU A 361 -62.01 1.64 3.60
CA GLU A 361 -62.88 1.96 4.74
C GLU A 361 -63.63 3.28 4.52
N ALA A 362 -62.94 4.32 4.03
CA ALA A 362 -63.54 5.61 3.69
C ALA A 362 -64.61 5.46 2.59
N GLU A 363 -64.31 4.75 1.50
CA GLU A 363 -65.29 4.41 0.44
C GLU A 363 -66.53 3.72 1.03
N THR A 364 -66.33 2.75 1.92
CA THR A 364 -67.42 2.03 2.58
C THR A 364 -68.28 2.94 3.45
N LEU A 365 -67.67 3.86 4.20
CA LEU A 365 -68.40 4.84 5.02
C LEU A 365 -69.21 5.81 4.14
N CYS A 366 -68.64 6.30 3.05
CA CYS A 366 -69.34 7.14 2.07
C CYS A 366 -70.58 6.44 1.51
N LEU A 367 -70.45 5.16 1.12
CA LEU A 367 -71.58 4.36 0.64
C LEU A 367 -72.67 4.17 1.71
N LYS A 368 -72.27 3.91 2.97
CA LYS A 368 -73.22 3.82 4.10
C LYS A 368 -73.99 5.11 4.32
N ILE A 369 -73.32 6.26 4.23
CA ILE A 369 -73.96 7.58 4.37
C ILE A 369 -74.98 7.80 3.25
N GLN A 370 -74.60 7.54 1.99
CA GLN A 370 -75.51 7.68 0.84
C GLN A 370 -76.74 6.78 0.95
N PHE A 371 -76.54 5.51 1.34
CA PHE A 371 -77.65 4.58 1.56
C PHE A 371 -78.61 5.08 2.65
N HIS A 372 -78.08 5.59 3.76
CA HIS A 372 -78.90 6.14 4.83
C HIS A 372 -79.71 7.36 4.38
N GLN A 373 -79.11 8.25 3.59
CA GLN A 373 -79.80 9.40 3.00
C GLN A 373 -80.94 8.97 2.06
N MET A 374 -80.73 7.95 1.22
CA MET A 374 -81.79 7.40 0.37
C MET A 374 -82.95 6.81 1.18
N MET A 375 -82.65 6.10 2.27
CA MET A 375 -83.66 5.52 3.16
C MET A 375 -84.47 6.60 3.91
N GLN A 376 -83.83 7.71 4.29
CA GLN A 376 -84.54 8.85 4.87
C GLN A 376 -85.43 9.56 3.84
N ALA A 377 -84.92 9.76 2.61
CA ALA A 377 -85.66 10.40 1.53
C ALA A 377 -86.90 9.59 1.11
N SER A 378 -86.80 8.26 1.05
CA SER A 378 -87.94 7.40 0.73
C SER A 378 -89.01 7.42 1.82
N LYS A 379 -88.61 7.46 3.10
CA LYS A 379 -89.53 7.62 4.23
C LYS A 379 -90.23 8.98 4.22
N ALA A 380 -89.50 10.06 3.96
CA ALA A 380 -90.09 11.39 3.85
C ALA A 380 -91.11 11.47 2.70
N ALA A 381 -90.85 10.78 1.58
CA ALA A 381 -91.78 10.70 0.46
C ALA A 381 -93.06 9.90 0.77
N SER A 382 -93.01 8.87 1.62
CA SER A 382 -94.21 8.11 2.01
C SER A 382 -95.12 8.91 2.95
N ASP A 383 -94.55 9.70 3.85
CA ASP A 383 -95.31 10.43 4.88
C ASP A 383 -95.97 11.72 4.33
N GLY A 384 -95.51 12.24 3.19
CA GLY A 384 -96.05 13.46 2.56
C GLY A 384 -97.22 13.28 1.58
N GLY A 385 -97.74 12.06 1.42
CA GLY A 385 -98.73 11.72 0.37
C GLY A 385 -100.22 11.73 0.77
N THR A 386 -100.59 12.12 1.99
CA THR A 386 -101.98 12.13 2.50
C THR A 386 -102.58 13.54 2.68
N GLY A 387 -102.10 14.50 1.90
CA GLY A 387 -102.67 15.86 1.82
C GLY A 387 -103.84 15.95 0.85
#